data_AF-A0A850BZV0-F1
#
_entry.id   AF-A0A850BZV0-F1
#
_cell.length_a   1.000
_cell.length_b   1.000
_cell.length_c   1.000
_cell.angle_alpha   90.00
_cell.angle_beta   90.00
_cell.angle_gamma   90.00
#
_symmetry.space_group_name_H-M   'P 1'
#
loop_
_entity.id
_entity.type
_entity.pdbx_description
1 polymer ?
#
loop_
_entity_poly.entity_id
_entity_poly.type
_entity_poly.pdbx_seq_one_letter_code
_entity_poly.pdbx_strand_id
1 'polypeptide(L)'
;MYTIQRNVGRLVEAVMQARVTREDIDAAGRAIAEVAQAMEGQGVVIGDYRATKFLLEEDVAALLQVLRRYNDRIERSAILVSERSAVGVLQMERMVRESGHPLRRAFRDVHEAAAWLSEVLTPEERARLHLVLGISEAT
;
A
#
# COMPACT_ATOMS: atom_id res chain seq x y z
N MET A 1 -14.05 2.64 -5.12
CA MET A 1 -13.87 3.31 -3.80
C MET A 1 -12.60 2.80 -3.16
N TYR A 2 -11.77 3.73 -2.71
CA TYR A 2 -10.49 3.49 -2.07
C TYR A 2 -10.44 4.33 -0.79
N THR A 3 -9.56 3.98 0.14
CA THR A 3 -9.20 4.87 1.26
C THR A 3 -7.70 5.07 1.25
N ILE A 4 -7.26 6.31 1.48
CA ILE A 4 -5.86 6.66 1.76
C ILE A 4 -5.90 7.55 3.00
N GLN A 5 -5.28 7.09 4.08
CA GLN A 5 -5.33 7.76 5.37
C GLN A 5 -3.97 7.71 6.05
N ARG A 6 -3.69 8.72 6.88
CA ARG A 6 -2.56 8.73 7.81
C ARG A 6 -3.10 9.09 9.18
N ASN A 7 -3.26 8.10 10.04
CA ASN A 7 -3.89 8.28 11.35
C ASN A 7 -2.86 8.42 12.48
N VAL A 8 -1.71 7.77 12.37
CA VAL A 8 -0.65 7.76 13.39
C VAL A 8 0.71 7.97 12.72
N GLY A 9 1.47 8.95 13.22
CA GLY A 9 2.84 9.21 12.79
C GLY A 9 2.98 9.33 11.28
N ARG A 10 3.86 8.50 10.69
CA ARG A 10 4.17 8.43 9.27
C ARG A 10 3.60 7.20 8.56
N LEU A 11 2.75 6.42 9.24
CA LEU A 11 2.08 5.26 8.65
C LEU A 11 0.92 5.72 7.75
N VAL A 12 0.99 5.36 6.48
CA VAL A 12 -0.04 5.60 5.47
C VAL A 12 -0.74 4.29 5.14
N GLU A 13 -2.06 4.31 5.29
CA GLU A 13 -2.98 3.19 5.08
C GLU A 13 -3.69 3.40 3.75
N ALA A 14 -3.46 2.52 2.77
CA ALA A 14 -4.16 2.54 1.49
C ALA A 14 -4.98 1.26 1.33
N VAL A 15 -6.31 1.34 1.28
CA VAL A 15 -7.17 0.16 1.08
C VAL A 15 -7.90 0.28 -0.24
N MET A 16 -7.70 -0.72 -1.11
CA MET A 16 -8.33 -0.81 -2.42
C MET A 16 -9.48 -1.81 -2.39
N GLN A 17 -10.57 -1.47 -3.06
CA GLN A 17 -11.72 -2.37 -3.19
C GLN A 17 -11.61 -3.28 -4.42
N ALA A 18 -12.63 -4.13 -4.61
CA ALA A 18 -12.66 -5.15 -5.64
C ALA A 18 -12.62 -4.63 -7.07
N ARG A 19 -13.23 -3.47 -7.31
CA ARG A 19 -13.21 -2.76 -8.58
C ARG A 19 -12.51 -1.43 -8.36
N VAL A 20 -11.37 -1.26 -9.02
CA VAL A 20 -10.62 -0.01 -9.09
C VAL A 20 -10.87 0.56 -10.47
N THR A 21 -11.31 1.81 -10.56
CA THR A 21 -11.48 2.52 -11.82
C THR A 21 -10.36 3.54 -12.02
N ARG A 22 -10.24 4.08 -13.24
CA ARG A 22 -9.32 5.19 -13.50
C ARG A 22 -9.58 6.40 -12.59
N GLU A 23 -10.85 6.72 -12.35
CA GLU A 23 -11.23 7.79 -11.42
C GLU A 23 -10.78 7.51 -9.98
N ASP A 24 -10.89 6.25 -9.52
CA ASP A 24 -10.36 5.85 -8.21
C ASP A 24 -8.83 6.07 -8.15
N ILE A 25 -8.09 5.76 -9.22
CA ILE A 25 -6.63 5.95 -9.27
C ILE A 25 -6.25 7.43 -9.27
N ASP A 26 -6.91 8.25 -10.08
CA ASP A 26 -6.65 9.69 -10.13
C ASP A 26 -6.96 10.35 -8.78
N ALA A 27 -8.05 9.92 -8.14
CA ALA A 27 -8.44 10.38 -6.81
C ALA A 27 -7.46 9.87 -5.73
N ALA A 28 -6.97 8.63 -5.84
CA ALA A 28 -5.92 8.11 -4.97
C ALA A 28 -4.62 8.90 -5.10
N GLY A 29 -4.23 9.29 -6.31
CA GLY A 29 -3.08 10.17 -6.55
C GLY A 29 -3.21 11.51 -5.82
N ARG A 30 -4.39 12.12 -5.82
CA ARG A 30 -4.66 13.36 -5.07
C ARG A 30 -4.56 13.15 -3.56
N ALA A 31 -5.18 12.10 -3.02
CA ALA A 31 -5.11 11.80 -1.59
C ALA A 31 -3.68 11.47 -1.12
N ILE A 32 -2.88 10.76 -1.93
CA ILE A 32 -1.45 10.56 -1.66
C ILE A 32 -0.71 11.90 -1.64
N ALA A 33 -1.01 12.80 -2.57
CA ALA A 33 -0.40 14.14 -2.60
C ALA A 33 -0.67 14.91 -1.31
N GLU A 34 -1.92 14.93 -0.85
CA GLU A 34 -2.34 15.60 0.38
C GLU A 34 -1.61 15.02 1.60
N VAL A 35 -1.58 13.70 1.74
CA VAL A 35 -0.86 13.02 2.83
C VAL A 35 0.64 13.32 2.76
N ALA A 36 1.25 13.24 1.57
CA ALA A 36 2.67 13.49 1.38
C ALA A 36 3.06 14.95 1.67
N GLN A 37 2.18 15.92 1.40
CA GLN A 37 2.40 17.33 1.73
C GLN A 37 2.30 17.59 3.23
N ALA A 38 1.39 16.90 3.93
CA ALA A 38 1.19 17.06 5.37
C ALA A 38 2.23 16.31 6.23
N MET A 39 3.13 15.55 5.60
CA MET A 39 4.16 14.76 6.30
C MET A 39 5.52 15.44 6.25
N GLU A 40 6.16 15.50 7.42
CA GLU A 40 7.60 15.77 7.50
C GLU A 40 8.37 14.48 7.22
N GLY A 41 9.27 14.50 6.23
CA GLY A 41 10.07 13.33 5.87
C GLY A 41 9.34 12.28 5.01
N GLN A 42 9.78 11.02 5.14
CA GLN A 42 9.30 9.89 4.34
C GLN A 42 8.25 9.05 5.10
N GLY A 43 7.28 8.52 4.36
CA GLY A 43 6.20 7.69 4.89
C GLY A 43 6.48 6.20 4.80
N VAL A 44 5.81 5.46 5.68
CA VAL A 44 5.73 4.00 5.60
C VAL A 44 4.33 3.62 5.15
N VAL A 45 4.20 2.83 4.08
CA VAL A 45 2.91 2.54 3.43
C VAL A 45 2.53 1.09 3.61
N ILE A 46 1.28 0.85 4.02
CA ILE A 46 0.59 -0.43 3.86
C ILE A 46 -0.53 -0.26 2.83
N GLY A 47 -0.43 -0.98 1.71
CA GLY A 47 -1.45 -1.05 0.67
C GLY A 47 -2.19 -2.37 0.72
N ASP A 48 -3.47 -2.39 1.07
CA ASP A 48 -4.31 -3.58 1.05
C ASP A 48 -5.08 -3.69 -0.27
N TYR A 49 -4.66 -4.64 -1.12
CA TYR A 49 -5.26 -4.96 -2.41
C TYR A 49 -5.91 -6.35 -2.40
N ARG A 50 -6.12 -6.97 -1.22
CA ARG A 50 -6.67 -8.33 -1.12
C ARG A 50 -8.08 -8.46 -1.70
N ALA A 51 -8.84 -7.37 -1.70
CA ALA A 51 -10.17 -7.34 -2.33
C ALA A 51 -10.11 -7.20 -3.85
N THR A 52 -9.04 -6.62 -4.41
CA THR A 52 -8.89 -6.34 -5.84
C THR A 52 -8.79 -7.63 -6.64
N LYS A 53 -9.75 -7.85 -7.56
CA LYS A 53 -9.83 -9.10 -8.33
C LYS A 53 -8.94 -9.11 -9.56
N PHE A 54 -8.94 -8.00 -10.30
CA PHE A 54 -8.11 -7.77 -11.48
C PHE A 54 -7.98 -6.25 -11.71
N LEU A 55 -6.88 -5.85 -12.33
CA LEU A 55 -6.66 -4.49 -12.84
C LEU A 55 -6.51 -4.58 -14.36
N LEU A 56 -7.11 -3.64 -15.08
CA LEU A 56 -6.85 -3.49 -16.51
C LEU A 56 -5.41 -2.99 -16.72
N GLU A 57 -4.81 -3.28 -17.88
CA GLU A 57 -3.42 -2.86 -18.14
C GLU A 57 -3.22 -1.34 -18.04
N GLU A 58 -4.21 -0.58 -18.52
CA GLU A 58 -4.21 0.89 -18.41
C GLU A 58 -4.27 1.38 -16.97
N ASP A 59 -4.99 0.67 -16.09
CA ASP A 59 -5.09 0.96 -14.66
C ASP A 59 -3.76 0.65 -13.95
N VAL A 60 -3.11 -0.46 -14.32
CA VAL A 60 -1.78 -0.81 -13.80
C VAL A 60 -0.77 0.26 -14.21
N ALA A 61 -0.78 0.71 -15.47
CA ALA A 61 0.11 1.75 -15.95
C ALA A 61 -0.12 3.10 -15.23
N ALA A 62 -1.37 3.47 -14.98
CA ALA A 62 -1.72 4.66 -14.23
C ALA A 62 -1.27 4.59 -12.77
N LEU A 63 -1.55 3.48 -12.08
CA LEU A 63 -1.11 3.24 -10.70
C LEU A 63 0.42 3.25 -10.60
N LEU A 64 1.11 2.66 -11.57
CA LEU A 64 2.57 2.65 -11.63
C LEU A 64 3.16 4.07 -11.74
N GLN A 65 2.53 4.97 -12.49
CA GLN A 65 2.94 6.37 -12.56
C GLN A 65 2.79 7.07 -11.21
N VAL A 66 1.67 6.83 -10.51
CA VAL A 66 1.44 7.35 -9.16
C VAL A 66 2.53 6.83 -8.21
N LEU A 67 2.78 5.52 -8.19
CA LEU A 67 3.78 4.90 -7.32
C LEU A 67 5.18 5.47 -7.54
N ARG A 68 5.59 5.63 -8.81
CA ARG A 68 6.90 6.20 -9.18
C ARG A 68 7.04 7.65 -8.75
N ARG A 69 5.99 8.46 -8.96
CA ARG A 69 5.97 9.89 -8.60
C ARG A 69 6.29 10.15 -7.14
N TYR A 70 5.90 9.24 -6.25
CA TYR A 70 6.08 9.41 -4.80
C TYR A 70 7.20 8.57 -4.21
N ASN A 71 8.04 7.92 -5.02
CA ASN A 71 9.13 7.08 -4.50
C ASN A 71 10.02 7.81 -3.49
N ASP A 72 10.41 9.07 -3.74
CA ASP A 72 11.28 9.84 -2.84
C ASP A 72 10.60 10.21 -1.50
N ARG A 73 9.27 10.08 -1.43
CA ARG A 73 8.47 10.36 -0.22
C ARG A 73 8.16 9.10 0.58
N ILE A 74 8.62 7.93 0.14
CA ILE A 74 8.36 6.64 0.79
C ILE A 74 9.67 6.09 1.33
N GLU A 75 9.65 5.67 2.60
CA GLU A 75 10.75 4.92 3.21
C GLU A 75 10.58 3.42 2.93
N ARG A 76 9.36 2.92 3.11
CA ARG A 76 9.03 1.51 2.98
C ARG A 76 7.58 1.32 2.57
N SER A 77 7.30 0.38 1.65
CA SER A 77 5.94 0.12 1.17
C SER A 77 5.66 -1.37 1.07
N ALA A 78 4.70 -1.85 1.83
CA ALA A 78 4.16 -3.20 1.71
C ALA A 78 2.85 -3.16 0.94
N ILE A 79 2.67 -4.09 0.00
CA ILE A 79 1.42 -4.28 -0.75
C ILE A 79 0.88 -5.68 -0.45
N LEU A 80 -0.24 -5.78 0.25
CA LEU A 80 -0.94 -7.02 0.51
C LEU A 80 -1.79 -7.41 -0.70
N VAL A 81 -1.60 -8.63 -1.18
CA VAL A 81 -2.30 -9.18 -2.33
C VAL A 81 -3.14 -10.39 -1.95
N SER A 82 -4.21 -10.62 -2.72
CA SER A 82 -5.07 -11.78 -2.52
C SER A 82 -4.38 -13.06 -2.96
N GLU A 83 -4.32 -14.07 -2.10
CA GLU A 83 -3.88 -15.42 -2.49
C GLU A 83 -4.85 -16.11 -3.46
N ARG A 84 -6.09 -15.61 -3.53
CA ARG A 84 -7.17 -16.23 -4.31
C ARG A 84 -7.07 -15.96 -5.81
N SER A 85 -6.17 -15.10 -6.27
CA SER A 85 -6.00 -14.73 -7.68
C SER A 85 -4.53 -14.78 -8.09
N ALA A 86 -4.08 -15.92 -8.64
CA ALA A 86 -2.70 -16.07 -9.12
C ALA A 86 -2.33 -15.02 -10.19
N VAL A 87 -3.26 -14.67 -11.08
CA VAL A 87 -3.07 -13.61 -12.08
C VAL A 87 -2.91 -12.24 -11.41
N GLY A 88 -3.76 -11.90 -10.44
CA GLY A 88 -3.68 -10.64 -9.71
C GLY A 88 -2.37 -10.50 -8.93
N VAL A 89 -1.89 -11.59 -8.33
CA VAL A 89 -0.59 -11.64 -7.63
C VAL A 89 0.55 -11.34 -8.60
N LEU A 90 0.61 -12.03 -9.76
CA LEU A 90 1.65 -11.81 -10.75
C LEU A 90 1.64 -10.38 -11.31
N GLN A 91 0.45 -9.81 -11.55
CA GLN A 91 0.31 -8.41 -11.97
C GLN A 91 0.87 -7.46 -10.91
N MET A 92 0.59 -7.71 -9.64
CA MET A 92 1.07 -6.86 -8.55
C MET A 92 2.57 -7.00 -8.31
N GLU A 93 3.11 -8.22 -8.33
CA GLU A 93 4.56 -8.47 -8.22
C GLU A 93 5.32 -7.78 -9.36
N ARG A 94 4.79 -7.86 -10.59
CA ARG A 94 5.32 -7.13 -11.74
C ARG A 94 5.29 -5.63 -11.51
N MET A 95 4.16 -5.08 -11.05
CA MET A 95 4.01 -3.66 -10.78
C MET A 95 4.98 -3.17 -9.68
N VAL A 96 5.14 -3.93 -8.60
CA VAL A 96 6.11 -3.63 -7.53
C VAL A 96 7.52 -3.54 -8.11
N ARG A 97 7.93 -4.53 -8.90
CA ARG A 97 9.25 -4.53 -9.56
C ARG A 97 9.42 -3.33 -10.50
N GLU A 98 8.43 -3.05 -11.35
CA GLU A 98 8.49 -1.95 -12.30
C GLU A 98 8.41 -0.57 -11.64
N SER A 99 7.90 -0.48 -10.41
CA SER A 99 7.78 0.79 -9.68
C SER A 99 9.13 1.38 -9.28
N GLY A 100 10.21 0.59 -9.30
CA GLY A 100 11.57 1.05 -9.11
C GLY A 100 11.94 1.45 -7.68
N HIS A 101 11.09 1.16 -6.68
CA HIS A 101 11.40 1.44 -5.28
C HIS A 101 12.03 0.20 -4.61
N PRO A 102 13.28 0.27 -4.12
CA PRO A 102 14.00 -0.91 -3.60
C PRO A 102 13.38 -1.49 -2.33
N LEU A 103 12.66 -0.67 -1.56
CA LEU A 103 11.96 -1.07 -0.35
C LEU A 103 10.44 -1.10 -0.55
N ARG A 104 9.98 -1.46 -1.76
CA ARG A 104 8.58 -1.80 -2.02
C ARG A 104 8.46 -3.30 -2.27
N ARG A 105 7.56 -3.97 -1.55
CA ARG A 105 7.39 -5.43 -1.62
C ARG A 105 5.91 -5.81 -1.63
N ALA A 106 5.58 -6.87 -2.36
CA ALA A 106 4.27 -7.51 -2.29
C ALA A 106 4.31 -8.64 -1.26
N PHE A 107 3.22 -8.81 -0.51
CA PHE A 107 3.06 -9.83 0.52
C PHE A 107 1.71 -10.53 0.36
N ARG A 108 1.70 -11.83 0.64
CA ARG A 108 0.49 -12.65 0.67
C ARG A 108 -0.01 -12.83 2.09
N ASP A 109 0.93 -13.02 3.02
CA ASP A 109 0.68 -13.13 4.43
C ASP A 109 0.67 -11.75 5.11
N VAL A 110 -0.39 -11.51 5.88
CA VAL A 110 -0.60 -10.25 6.61
C VAL A 110 0.39 -10.07 7.77
N HIS A 111 0.77 -11.14 8.45
CA HIS A 111 1.74 -11.15 9.54
C HIS A 111 3.15 -10.94 9.01
N GLU A 112 3.51 -11.51 7.86
CA GLU A 112 4.81 -11.24 7.24
C GLU A 112 4.97 -9.76 6.85
N ALA A 113 3.93 -9.18 6.24
CA ALA A 113 3.93 -7.75 5.91
C ALA A 113 4.04 -6.89 7.18
N ALA A 114 3.28 -7.25 8.22
CA ALA A 114 3.29 -6.52 9.48
C ALA A 114 4.64 -6.58 10.18
N ALA A 115 5.25 -7.77 10.27
CA ALA A 115 6.57 -7.97 10.86
C ALA A 115 7.63 -7.15 10.11
N TRP A 116 7.60 -7.17 8.77
CA TRP A 116 8.56 -6.46 7.95
C TRP A 116 8.42 -4.93 8.02
N LEU A 117 7.20 -4.40 8.07
CA LEU A 117 6.99 -2.97 8.33
C LEU A 117 7.38 -2.59 9.77
N SER A 118 7.13 -3.46 10.75
CA SER A 118 7.42 -3.22 12.17
C SER A 118 8.89 -2.98 12.50
N GLU A 119 9.82 -3.37 11.61
CA GLU A 119 11.24 -3.07 11.76
C GLU A 119 11.56 -1.56 11.71
N VAL A 120 10.69 -0.74 11.09
CA VAL A 120 10.89 0.70 10.92
C VAL A 120 9.80 1.57 11.54
N LEU A 121 8.71 0.94 12.01
CA LEU A 121 7.61 1.66 12.64
C LEU A 121 7.87 1.89 14.12
N THR A 122 7.37 3.00 14.65
CA THR A 122 7.34 3.24 16.10
C THR A 122 6.33 2.30 16.78
N PRO A 123 6.37 2.13 18.12
CA PRO A 123 5.37 1.33 18.84
C PRO A 123 3.91 1.73 18.53
N GLU A 124 3.62 3.02 18.45
CA GLU A 124 2.27 3.55 18.18
C GLU A 124 1.82 3.24 16.75
N GLU A 125 2.74 3.35 15.79
CA GLU A 125 2.46 3.02 14.40
C GLU A 125 2.26 1.53 14.20
N ARG A 126 3.01 0.68 14.91
CA ARG A 126 2.82 -0.78 14.90
C ARG A 126 1.46 -1.17 15.46
N ALA A 127 1.05 -0.58 16.57
CA ALA A 127 -0.29 -0.79 17.13
C ALA A 127 -1.37 -0.39 16.10
N ARG A 128 -1.19 0.75 15.41
CA ARG A 128 -2.10 1.17 14.33
C ARG A 128 -2.10 0.19 13.14
N LEU A 129 -0.92 -0.32 12.74
CA LEU A 129 -0.78 -1.29 11.68
C LEU A 129 -1.54 -2.59 12.00
N HIS A 130 -1.42 -3.11 13.22
CA HIS A 130 -2.16 -4.30 13.64
C HIS A 130 -3.68 -4.07 13.61
N LEU A 131 -4.15 -2.90 14.07
CA LEU A 131 -5.56 -2.54 14.03
C LEU A 131 -6.11 -2.50 12.60
N VAL A 132 -5.42 -1.85 11.66
CA VAL A 132 -5.90 -1.76 10.26
C VAL A 132 -5.86 -3.12 9.56
N LEU A 133 -4.90 -3.97 9.91
CA LEU A 133 -4.77 -5.31 9.33
C LEU A 133 -5.65 -6.37 10.00
N GLY A 134 -6.31 -6.03 11.13
CA GLY A 134 -7.09 -6.97 11.92
C GLY A 134 -6.24 -8.05 12.60
N ILE A 135 -4.96 -7.76 12.88
CA ILE A 135 -4.07 -8.67 13.61
C ILE A 135 -4.37 -8.49 15.11
N SER A 136 -4.86 -9.55 15.76
CA SER A 136 -4.95 -9.58 17.22
C SER A 136 -3.56 -9.83 17.81
N GLU A 137 -3.19 -9.06 18.84
CA GLU A 137 -2.01 -9.41 19.64
C GLU A 137 -2.31 -10.75 20.34
N ALA A 138 -1.51 -11.77 20.03
CA ALA A 138 -1.55 -13.01 20.78
C ALA A 138 -1.22 -12.68 22.24
N THR A 139 -2.21 -12.92 23.12
CA THR A 139 -2.11 -12.71 24.56
C THR A 139 -1.07 -13.64 25.17
#